data_AF-A0A7C7QU26-F1
#
_entry.id   AF-A0A7C7QU26-F1
#
_cell.length_a   1.000
_cell.length_b   1.000
_cell.length_c   1.000
_cell.angle_alpha   90.00
_cell.angle_beta   90.00
_cell.angle_gamma   90.00
#
_symmetry.space_group_name_H-M   'P 1'
#
loop_
_entity.id
_entity.type
_entity.pdbx_description
1 polymer ?
#
loop_
_entity_poly.entity_id
_entity_poly.type
_entity_poly.pdbx_seq_one_letter_code
_entity_poly.pdbx_strand_id
1 'polypeptide(L)'
;VKVENFMRVERYSHVMHIVSDVVGLLKEDFDALDVLKATFPAGTVSGAPKVRAMQIIEELESERRGIYAGSVGYISFQGNMDMAIAIRTAIYRDKEIFVQAGAGIVADSIPEKEWEETVNKAKALMKAIEMAEVSTEG
;
A
#
# COMPACT_ATOMS: atom_id res chain seq x y z
N VAL A 1 1.64 -14.35 19.35
CA VAL A 1 2.15 -13.44 18.31
C VAL A 1 3.63 -13.28 18.52
N LYS A 2 4.46 -13.39 17.48
CA LYS A 2 5.92 -13.25 17.55
C LYS A 2 6.45 -12.63 16.26
N VAL A 3 7.64 -12.03 16.34
CA VAL A 3 8.41 -11.59 15.17
C VAL A 3 9.38 -12.71 14.82
N GLU A 4 9.33 -13.25 13.60
CA GLU A 4 10.20 -14.37 13.19
C GLU A 4 11.44 -13.89 12.44
N ASN A 5 11.25 -13.03 11.43
CA ASN A 5 12.34 -12.38 10.70
C ASN A 5 12.29 -10.90 11.02
N PHE A 6 13.36 -10.35 11.59
CA PHE A 6 13.40 -8.96 12.04
C PHE A 6 14.37 -8.14 11.20
N MET A 7 13.88 -7.02 10.65
CA MET A 7 14.66 -6.02 9.91
C MET A 7 15.59 -6.60 8.83
N ARG A 8 15.14 -7.62 8.10
CA ARG A 8 15.91 -8.14 6.96
C ARG A 8 15.84 -7.17 5.80
N VAL A 9 16.91 -7.12 4.99
CA VAL A 9 16.89 -6.38 3.73
C VAL A 9 16.34 -7.28 2.63
N GLU A 10 15.23 -6.85 2.03
CA GLU A 10 14.64 -7.50 0.88
C GLU A 10 14.94 -6.70 -0.39
N ARG A 11 15.45 -7.36 -1.42
CA ARG A 11 15.93 -6.72 -2.65
C ARG A 11 14.94 -6.96 -3.79
N TYR A 12 14.44 -5.88 -4.37
CA TYR A 12 13.65 -5.88 -5.60
C TYR A 12 14.47 -5.28 -6.75
N SER A 13 13.93 -5.30 -7.96
CA SER A 13 14.66 -4.89 -9.18
C SER A 13 15.25 -3.48 -9.12
N HIS A 14 14.60 -2.54 -8.42
CA HIS A 14 15.01 -1.12 -8.39
C HIS A 14 15.07 -0.51 -6.98
N VAL A 15 14.64 -1.26 -5.95
CA VAL A 15 14.54 -0.76 -4.57
C VAL A 15 14.86 -1.88 -3.58
N MET A 16 15.22 -1.51 -2.36
CA MET A 16 15.37 -2.44 -1.24
C MET A 16 14.48 -1.97 -0.09
N HIS A 17 13.84 -2.91 0.61
CA HIS A 17 13.02 -2.61 1.79
C HIS A 17 13.58 -3.31 3.03
N ILE A 18 13.45 -2.67 4.19
CA ILE A 18 13.62 -3.33 5.48
C ILE A 18 12.28 -3.99 5.82
N VAL A 19 12.27 -5.32 5.95
CA VAL A 19 11.06 -6.12 6.13
C VAL A 19 11.16 -6.90 7.44
N SER A 20 10.04 -7.00 8.15
CA SER A 20 9.90 -7.90 9.30
C SER A 20 8.62 -8.73 9.16
N ASP A 21 8.68 -10.00 9.57
CA ASP A 21 7.54 -10.91 9.55
C ASP A 21 6.94 -11.05 10.95
N VAL A 22 5.65 -10.73 11.07
CA VAL A 22 4.89 -10.88 12.32
C VAL A 22 3.88 -11.99 12.13
N VAL A 23 3.97 -13.04 12.95
CA VAL A 23 3.12 -14.23 12.84
C VAL A 23 2.39 -14.52 14.14
N GLY A 24 1.23 -15.17 14.02
CA GLY A 24 0.41 -15.58 15.15
C GLY A 24 -0.52 -16.71 14.77
N LEU A 25 -0.98 -17.45 15.78
CA LEU A 25 -2.06 -18.41 15.64
C LEU A 25 -3.38 -17.67 15.84
N LEU A 26 -4.31 -17.84 14.91
CA LEU A 26 -5.66 -17.32 15.02
C LEU A 26 -6.39 -18.06 16.15
N LYS A 27 -7.19 -17.32 16.92
CA LYS A 27 -8.05 -17.92 17.95
C LYS A 27 -9.22 -18.64 17.29
N GLU A 28 -9.74 -19.68 17.92
CA GLU A 28 -10.78 -20.57 17.36
C GLU A 28 -12.06 -19.83 16.95
N ASP A 29 -12.42 -18.75 17.66
CA ASP A 29 -13.65 -17.98 17.40
C ASP A 29 -13.50 -16.90 16.31
N PHE A 30 -12.37 -16.85 15.60
CA PHE A 30 -12.09 -15.81 14.60
C PHE A 30 -11.73 -16.42 13.25
N ASP A 31 -12.03 -15.69 12.19
CA ASP A 31 -11.72 -16.08 10.81
C ASP A 31 -10.79 -15.08 10.09
N ALA A 32 -10.54 -15.34 8.81
CA ALA A 32 -9.68 -14.48 7.99
C ALA A 32 -10.24 -13.05 7.82
N LEU A 33 -11.56 -12.87 7.78
CA LEU A 33 -12.18 -11.55 7.65
C LEU A 33 -12.01 -10.75 8.94
N ASP A 34 -12.06 -11.39 10.11
CA ASP A 34 -11.75 -10.74 11.37
C ASP A 34 -10.30 -10.24 11.42
N VAL A 35 -9.36 -11.05 10.91
CA VAL A 35 -7.95 -10.65 10.78
C VAL A 35 -7.81 -9.44 9.86
N LEU A 36 -8.47 -9.46 8.69
CA LEU A 36 -8.46 -8.33 7.77
C LEU A 36 -9.02 -7.08 8.45
N LYS A 37 -10.19 -7.17 9.09
CA LYS A 37 -10.83 -6.06 9.79
C LYS A 37 -9.96 -5.48 10.91
N ALA A 38 -9.28 -6.32 11.68
CA ALA A 38 -8.41 -5.91 12.78
C ALA A 38 -7.12 -5.23 12.30
N THR A 39 -6.60 -5.65 11.14
CA THR A 39 -5.32 -5.17 10.62
C THR A 39 -5.45 -4.02 9.63
N PHE A 40 -6.61 -3.86 9.00
CA PHE A 40 -6.89 -2.83 8.00
C PHE A 40 -7.08 -1.42 8.60
N PRO A 41 -6.74 -0.35 7.86
CA PRO A 41 -5.78 -0.35 6.76
C PRO A 41 -4.35 -0.59 7.28
N ALA A 42 -3.44 -0.91 6.37
CA ALA A 42 -2.06 -1.18 6.73
C ALA A 42 -1.37 0.04 7.38
N GLY A 43 -0.55 -0.21 8.40
CA GLY A 43 0.17 0.84 9.13
C GLY A 43 1.15 1.63 8.25
N THR A 44 1.74 0.98 7.24
CA THR A 44 2.71 1.57 6.30
C THR A 44 2.13 2.65 5.39
N VAL A 45 0.81 2.71 5.24
CA VAL A 45 0.10 3.68 4.37
C VAL A 45 -0.86 4.56 5.15
N SER A 46 -0.95 4.38 6.47
CA SER A 46 -1.74 5.22 7.37
C SER A 46 -0.83 5.99 8.33
N GLY A 47 -0.13 5.29 9.20
CA GLY A 47 0.82 5.85 10.16
C GLY A 47 0.61 5.32 11.58
N ALA A 48 1.27 5.96 12.55
CA ALA A 48 1.21 5.57 13.95
C ALA A 48 1.13 6.82 14.87
N PRO A 49 0.19 6.88 15.84
CA PRO A 49 -0.92 5.95 16.08
C PRO A 49 -1.95 5.94 14.93
N LYS A 50 -2.41 4.75 14.50
CA LYS A 50 -3.19 4.54 13.26
C LYS A 50 -4.39 5.49 13.13
N VAL A 51 -5.24 5.55 14.15
CA VAL A 51 -6.47 6.37 14.12
C VAL A 51 -6.15 7.87 13.98
N ARG A 52 -5.16 8.37 14.74
CA ARG A 52 -4.80 9.79 14.64
C ARG A 52 -4.15 10.11 13.30
N ALA A 53 -3.31 9.23 12.78
CA ALA A 53 -2.71 9.41 11.46
C ALA A 53 -3.77 9.47 10.36
N MET A 54 -4.78 8.59 10.40
CA MET A 54 -5.90 8.63 9.44
C MET A 54 -6.73 9.91 9.53
N GLN A 55 -6.93 10.47 10.74
CA GLN A 55 -7.62 11.76 10.90
C GLN A 55 -6.83 12.90 10.26
N ILE A 56 -5.51 12.94 10.46
CA ILE A 56 -4.64 13.95 9.84
C ILE A 56 -4.65 13.80 8.31
N ILE A 57 -4.61 12.57 7.81
CA ILE A 57 -4.73 12.30 6.36
C ILE A 57 -6.06 12.86 5.83
N GLU A 58 -7.18 12.60 6.50
CA GLU A 58 -8.50 13.13 6.11
C GLU A 58 -8.58 14.66 6.20
N GLU A 59 -7.89 15.27 7.17
CA GLU A 59 -7.80 16.74 7.30
C GLU A 59 -7.01 17.38 6.14
N LEU A 60 -6.05 16.65 5.56
CA LEU A 60 -5.09 17.18 4.57
C LEU A 60 -5.39 16.79 3.12
N GLU A 61 -5.96 15.61 2.87
CA GLU A 61 -6.28 15.14 1.52
C GLU A 61 -7.62 15.72 1.05
N SER A 62 -7.66 16.24 -0.18
CA SER A 62 -8.86 16.87 -0.75
C SER A 62 -9.92 15.87 -1.20
N GLU A 63 -9.54 14.60 -1.35
CA GLU A 63 -10.40 13.54 -1.89
C GLU A 63 -10.23 12.23 -1.11
N ARG A 64 -11.26 11.39 -1.17
CA ARG A 64 -11.18 10.04 -0.59
C ARG A 64 -10.24 9.18 -1.41
N ARG A 65 -9.37 8.43 -0.74
CA ARG A 65 -8.40 7.51 -1.35
C ARG A 65 -8.98 6.40 -2.23
N GLY A 66 -10.25 6.03 -2.04
CA GLY A 66 -10.88 4.96 -2.81
C GLY A 66 -10.13 3.64 -2.68
N ILE A 67 -9.60 3.12 -3.79
CA ILE A 67 -8.82 1.87 -3.81
C ILE A 67 -7.41 2.09 -3.23
N TYR A 68 -6.81 3.29 -3.34
CA TYR A 68 -5.46 3.54 -2.85
C TYR A 68 -5.35 3.29 -1.36
N ALA A 69 -4.26 2.61 -0.94
CA ALA A 69 -4.03 2.17 0.44
C ALA A 69 -5.08 1.16 0.97
N GLY A 70 -6.00 0.71 0.12
CA GLY A 70 -6.91 -0.41 0.37
C GLY A 70 -6.21 -1.76 0.25
N SER A 71 -6.99 -2.81 -0.01
CA SER A 71 -6.47 -4.17 -0.16
C SER A 71 -7.06 -4.89 -1.37
N VAL A 72 -6.20 -5.65 -2.05
CA VAL A 72 -6.56 -6.47 -3.22
C VAL A 72 -5.98 -7.86 -3.01
N GLY A 73 -6.80 -8.90 -3.21
CA GLY A 73 -6.39 -10.27 -2.94
C GLY A 73 -7.55 -11.24 -3.07
N TYR A 74 -7.46 -12.37 -2.36
CA TYR A 74 -8.49 -13.40 -2.38
C TYR A 74 -8.80 -13.94 -0.98
N ILE A 75 -10.00 -14.48 -0.84
CA ILE A 75 -10.42 -15.32 0.28
C ILE A 75 -11.00 -16.59 -0.31
N SER A 76 -10.49 -17.75 0.10
CA SER A 76 -10.93 -19.04 -0.41
C SER A 76 -12.06 -19.61 0.44
N PHE A 77 -12.84 -20.54 -0.12
CA PHE A 77 -13.86 -21.29 0.62
C PHE A 77 -13.29 -22.18 1.73
N GLN A 78 -11.97 -22.40 1.75
CA GLN A 78 -11.28 -23.14 2.81
C GLN A 78 -10.81 -22.23 3.96
N GLY A 79 -11.09 -20.92 3.88
CA GLY A 79 -10.71 -19.94 4.90
C GLY A 79 -9.31 -19.33 4.72
N ASN A 80 -8.58 -19.69 3.66
CA ASN A 80 -7.29 -19.07 3.36
C ASN A 80 -7.50 -17.68 2.78
N MET A 81 -6.62 -16.75 3.15
CA MET A 81 -6.65 -15.37 2.67
C MET A 81 -5.23 -14.90 2.35
N ASP A 82 -5.10 -14.22 1.21
CA ASP A 82 -3.89 -13.48 0.86
C ASP A 82 -4.29 -12.13 0.28
N MET A 83 -3.63 -11.07 0.76
CA MET A 83 -4.05 -9.69 0.59
C MET A 83 -2.82 -8.81 0.39
N ALA A 84 -2.74 -8.14 -0.75
CA ALA A 84 -1.78 -7.09 -1.00
C ALA A 84 -2.37 -5.73 -0.62
N ILE A 85 -1.50 -4.79 -0.22
CA ILE A 85 -1.89 -3.38 -0.08
C ILE A 85 -1.99 -2.80 -1.50
N ALA A 86 -3.08 -2.07 -1.77
CA ALA A 86 -3.32 -1.42 -3.06
C ALA A 86 -2.45 -0.15 -3.23
N ILE A 87 -1.16 -0.38 -3.44
CA ILE A 87 -0.15 0.62 -3.83
C ILE A 87 0.49 0.21 -5.14
N ARG A 88 1.06 1.17 -5.88
CA ARG A 88 1.51 0.93 -7.26
C ARG A 88 0.39 0.31 -8.11
N THR A 89 -0.83 0.83 -7.92
CA THR A 89 -2.04 0.44 -8.65
C THR A 89 -2.53 1.61 -9.51
N ALA A 90 -2.95 1.33 -10.74
CA ALA A 90 -3.62 2.28 -11.61
C ALA A 90 -5.11 1.92 -11.70
N ILE A 91 -5.99 2.91 -11.58
CA ILE A 91 -7.45 2.71 -11.68
C ILE A 91 -7.89 3.34 -12.99
N TYR A 92 -8.44 2.55 -13.90
CA TYR A 92 -9.04 3.06 -15.14
C TYR A 92 -10.54 3.23 -14.94
N ARG A 93 -11.04 4.44 -15.14
CA ARG A 93 -12.46 4.76 -15.03
C ARG A 93 -12.78 5.95 -15.92
N ASP A 94 -13.90 5.90 -16.64
CA ASP A 94 -14.41 7.03 -17.43
C ASP A 94 -13.40 7.61 -18.44
N LYS A 95 -12.55 6.74 -19.03
CA LYS A 95 -11.44 7.07 -19.94
C LYS A 95 -10.27 7.82 -19.29
N GLU A 96 -10.21 7.85 -17.98
CA GLU A 96 -9.12 8.43 -17.21
C GLU A 96 -8.40 7.34 -16.40
N ILE A 97 -7.09 7.52 -16.20
CA ILE A 97 -6.29 6.65 -15.35
C ILE A 97 -5.85 7.42 -14.12
N PHE A 98 -6.23 6.92 -12.95
CA PHE A 98 -5.86 7.49 -11.66
C PHE A 98 -4.69 6.71 -11.07
N VAL A 99 -3.62 7.41 -10.73
CA VAL A 99 -2.43 6.87 -10.05
C VAL A 99 -2.17 7.70 -8.81
N GLN A 100 -2.17 7.05 -7.65
CA GLN A 100 -1.89 7.69 -6.37
C GLN A 100 -0.64 7.09 -5.73
N ALA A 101 0.19 7.95 -5.16
CA ALA A 101 1.42 7.60 -4.47
C ALA A 101 1.60 8.48 -3.22
N GLY A 102 2.34 7.97 -2.24
CA GLY A 102 2.56 8.63 -0.97
C GLY A 102 3.91 8.24 -0.36
N ALA A 103 4.30 8.98 0.68
CA ALA A 103 5.54 8.78 1.43
C ALA A 103 5.24 8.81 2.93
N GLY A 104 6.09 8.13 3.71
CA GLY A 104 5.95 8.07 5.16
C GLY A 104 6.66 9.25 5.79
N ILE A 105 5.91 10.16 6.44
CA ILE A 105 6.49 11.35 7.06
C ILE A 105 6.91 11.04 8.50
N VAL A 106 8.16 11.34 8.82
CA VAL A 106 8.73 11.29 10.18
C VAL A 106 9.32 12.65 10.55
N ALA A 107 9.74 12.82 11.81
CA ALA A 107 10.26 14.10 12.30
C ALA A 107 11.47 14.63 11.49
N ASP A 108 12.29 13.72 10.97
CA ASP A 108 13.51 14.04 10.23
C ASP A 108 13.29 14.07 8.69
N SER A 109 12.03 13.96 8.24
CA SER A 109 11.69 14.02 6.81
C SER A 109 12.03 15.37 6.20
N ILE A 110 12.50 15.35 4.96
CA ILE A 110 12.83 16.55 4.17
C ILE A 110 11.73 16.70 3.10
N PRO A 111 10.87 17.74 3.15
CA PRO A 111 9.70 17.86 2.29
C PRO A 111 9.97 17.61 0.81
N GLU A 112 11.06 18.17 0.28
CA GLU A 112 11.44 18.03 -1.12
C GLU A 112 11.77 16.58 -1.48
N LYS A 113 12.44 15.84 -0.58
CA LYS A 113 12.77 14.42 -0.80
C LYS A 113 11.54 13.53 -0.75
N GLU A 114 10.61 13.80 0.17
CA GLU A 114 9.37 13.03 0.27
C GLU A 114 8.51 13.24 -0.98
N TRP A 115 8.46 14.46 -1.51
CA TRP A 115 7.82 14.77 -2.78
C TRP A 115 8.48 14.02 -3.95
N GLU A 116 9.81 14.07 -4.06
CA GLU A 116 10.53 13.31 -5.09
C GLU A 116 10.27 11.80 -4.98
N GLU A 117 10.17 11.26 -3.77
CA GLU A 117 9.84 9.85 -3.53
C GLU A 117 8.44 9.50 -4.07
N THR A 118 7.41 10.33 -3.82
CA THR A 118 6.06 10.07 -4.34
C THR A 118 6.02 10.09 -5.87
N VAL A 119 6.71 11.06 -6.49
CA VAL A 119 6.85 11.15 -7.96
C VAL A 119 7.55 9.91 -8.50
N ASN A 120 8.67 9.49 -7.89
CA ASN A 120 9.40 8.29 -8.29
C ASN A 120 8.55 7.02 -8.13
N LYS A 121 7.67 6.98 -7.11
CA LYS A 121 6.72 5.88 -6.92
C LYS A 121 5.63 5.85 -8.00
N ALA A 122 5.12 7.00 -8.43
CA ALA A 122 4.12 7.07 -9.51
C ALA A 122 4.74 6.79 -10.90
N LYS A 123 5.97 7.25 -11.14
CA LYS A 123 6.66 7.20 -12.45
C LYS A 123 6.70 5.82 -13.09
N ALA A 124 6.84 4.76 -12.29
CA ALA A 124 6.86 3.39 -12.81
C ALA A 124 5.54 3.01 -13.51
N LEU A 125 4.40 3.38 -12.93
CA LEU A 125 3.09 3.16 -13.54
C LEU A 125 2.86 4.08 -14.73
N MET A 126 3.21 5.36 -14.60
CA MET A 126 3.08 6.33 -15.70
C MET A 126 3.84 5.85 -16.94
N LYS A 127 5.07 5.35 -16.78
CA LYS A 127 5.85 4.79 -17.88
C LYS A 127 5.20 3.53 -18.47
N ALA A 128 4.61 2.67 -17.64
CA ALA A 128 3.93 1.47 -18.12
C ALA A 128 2.68 1.83 -18.96
N ILE A 129 1.95 2.87 -18.56
CA ILE A 129 0.80 3.41 -19.31
C ILE A 129 1.25 3.96 -20.66
N GLU A 130 2.27 4.82 -20.68
CA GLU A 130 2.84 5.41 -21.90
C GLU A 130 3.29 4.32 -22.89
N MET A 131 3.97 3.29 -22.40
CA MET A 131 4.41 2.15 -23.23
C MET A 131 3.22 1.37 -23.81
N ALA A 132 2.12 1.22 -23.06
CA ALA A 132 0.93 0.53 -23.53
C ALA A 132 0.20 1.33 -24.63
N GLU A 133 0.14 2.66 -24.52
CA GLU A 133 -0.46 3.54 -25.53
C GLU A 133 0.31 3.52 -26.85
N VAL A 134 1.64 3.61 -26.80
CA VAL A 134 2.50 3.54 -28.00
C VAL A 134 2.39 2.18 -28.70
N SER A 135 2.17 1.10 -27.94
CA SER A 135 2.04 -0.26 -28.49
C SER A 135 0.73 -0.48 -29.25
N THR A 136 -0.26 0.40 -29.11
CA THR A 136 -1.56 0.32 -29.79
C THR A 136 -1.64 1.12 -31.11
N GLU A 137 -0.59 1.88 -31.48
CA GLU A 137 -0.52 2.63 -32.74
C GLU A 137 0.23 1.89 -33.89
N GLY A 138 0.44 0.58 -33.77
CA GLY A 138 1.02 -0.28 -34.81
C GLY A 138 0.06 -1.37 -35.29
#